data_AF-A0AAW1MAL7-F1
#
_entry.id   AF-A0AAW1MAL7-F1
#
_cell.length_a   1.000
_cell.length_b   1.000
_cell.length_c   1.000
_cell.angle_alpha   90.00
_cell.angle_beta   90.00
_cell.angle_gamma   90.00
#
_symmetry.space_group_name_H-M   'P 1'
#
loop_
_entity.id
_entity.type
_entity.pdbx_description
1 polymer ?
#
loop_
_entity_poly.entity_id
_entity_poly.type
_entity_poly.pdbx_seq_one_letter_code
_entity_poly.pdbx_strand_id
1 'polypeptide(L)'
;MTNFDTLQYLHIILTTYINFVKSTIDVNLPEYQYIANHLEPQECRRLVAALHFHSYDLPPNVDEAENLLDKEVPCIRLLLHWNNSPGEGRGETHEVLGHRLRQLGREDLADWLGRTVFHELGKDIERSLDHPFREFLTKKPHKTYYGPHYVGEIAPTNNKTEWLPFDTICYTAVVILLIIILGLLTKIITMALCKKRKTRRKRKYSRIEEGDGEYTDTTSESEDRFDIRHKI
;
A
#
# COMPACT_ATOMS: atom_id res chain seq x y z
N MET A 1 0.83 -24.29 31.01
CA MET A 1 1.98 -23.62 30.37
C MET A 1 1.77 -23.68 28.85
N THR A 2 0.67 -23.08 28.38
CA THR A 2 0.13 -23.22 27.00
C THR A 2 -0.57 -21.95 26.51
N ASN A 3 -1.08 -21.13 27.44
CA ASN A 3 -1.77 -19.86 27.12
C ASN A 3 -0.82 -18.71 26.76
N PHE A 4 0.43 -18.71 27.24
CA PHE A 4 1.39 -17.65 26.91
C PHE A 4 1.93 -17.82 25.49
N ASP A 5 2.27 -19.06 25.11
CA ASP A 5 2.82 -19.37 23.79
C ASP A 5 1.77 -19.14 22.70
N THR A 6 0.51 -19.53 22.92
CA THR A 6 -0.58 -19.31 21.96
C THR A 6 -0.88 -17.82 21.71
N LEU A 7 -0.82 -16.98 22.76
CA LEU A 7 -0.96 -15.53 22.61
C LEU A 7 0.23 -14.90 21.88
N GLN A 8 1.44 -15.39 22.14
CA GLN A 8 2.64 -14.94 21.43
C GLN A 8 2.58 -15.32 19.94
N TYR A 9 2.16 -16.53 19.61
CA TYR A 9 1.95 -16.98 18.23
C TYR A 9 0.85 -16.17 17.53
N LEU A 10 -0.28 -15.91 18.20
CA LEU A 10 -1.35 -15.07 17.65
C LEU A 10 -0.86 -13.65 17.36
N HIS A 11 -0.08 -13.06 18.28
CA HIS A 11 0.49 -11.73 18.11
C HIS A 11 1.51 -11.69 16.94
N ILE A 12 2.34 -12.72 16.80
CA ILE A 12 3.27 -12.86 15.67
C ILE A 12 2.50 -13.00 14.35
N ILE A 13 1.49 -13.88 14.28
CA ILE A 13 0.66 -14.04 13.08
C ILE A 13 -0.05 -12.74 12.73
N LEU A 14 -0.66 -12.06 13.71
CA LEU A 14 -1.37 -10.80 13.51
C LEU A 14 -0.43 -9.68 13.02
N THR A 15 0.76 -9.56 13.62
CA THR A 15 1.76 -8.57 13.18
C THR A 15 2.33 -8.90 11.80
N THR A 16 2.56 -10.17 11.49
CA THR A 16 3.06 -10.61 10.17
C THR A 16 2.01 -10.40 9.07
N TYR A 17 0.73 -10.70 9.35
CA TYR A 17 -0.38 -10.49 8.42
C TYR A 17 -0.64 -8.99 8.16
N ILE A 18 -0.55 -8.16 9.19
CA ILE A 18 -0.68 -6.69 9.05
C ILE A 18 0.52 -6.09 8.29
N ASN A 19 1.73 -6.65 8.45
CA ASN A 19 2.92 -6.23 7.71
C ASN A 19 2.93 -6.73 6.25
N PHE A 20 2.11 -7.73 5.91
CA PHE A 20 1.96 -8.22 4.54
C PHE A 20 1.13 -7.29 3.66
N VAL A 21 0.44 -6.30 4.26
CA VAL A 21 -0.19 -5.18 3.54
C VAL A 21 0.88 -4.11 3.28
N LYS A 22 1.96 -4.48 2.59
CA LYS A 22 2.76 -3.50 1.85
C LYS A 22 2.06 -3.30 0.53
N SER A 23 1.37 -2.17 0.44
CA SER A 23 0.56 -1.78 -0.70
C SER A 23 1.32 -1.93 -2.01
N THR A 24 0.56 -2.45 -2.97
CA THR A 24 0.75 -2.49 -4.42
C THR A 24 1.68 -1.38 -4.93
N ILE A 25 2.92 -1.76 -5.30
CA ILE A 25 3.76 -0.93 -6.17
C ILE A 25 3.29 -1.20 -7.58
N ASP A 26 2.61 -0.22 -8.15
CA ASP A 26 1.74 -0.46 -9.31
C ASP A 26 2.16 0.28 -10.59
N VAL A 27 3.09 1.25 -10.49
CA VAL A 27 3.54 1.98 -11.69
C VAL A 27 4.79 1.32 -12.22
N ASN A 28 4.69 0.72 -13.40
CA ASN A 28 5.80 0.09 -14.09
C ASN A 28 6.48 1.10 -15.03
N LEU A 29 7.66 0.73 -15.56
CA LEU A 29 8.45 1.62 -16.42
C LEU A 29 7.66 2.13 -17.66
N PRO A 30 6.84 1.30 -18.35
CA PRO A 30 6.05 1.76 -19.48
C PRO A 30 5.04 2.86 -19.11
N GLU A 31 4.43 2.81 -17.93
CA GLU A 31 3.48 3.82 -17.47
C GLU A 31 4.19 5.14 -17.16
N TYR A 32 5.36 5.09 -16.52
CA TYR A 32 6.20 6.28 -16.34
C TYR A 32 6.63 6.89 -17.68
N GLN A 33 7.00 6.06 -18.65
CA GLN A 33 7.36 6.52 -19.99
C GLN A 33 6.17 7.16 -20.70
N TYR A 34 4.97 6.58 -20.59
CA TYR A 34 3.76 7.15 -21.17
C TYR A 34 3.47 8.52 -20.57
N ILE A 35 3.47 8.64 -19.24
CA ILE A 35 3.27 9.92 -18.54
C ILE A 35 4.32 10.94 -18.99
N ALA A 36 5.60 10.55 -19.02
CA ALA A 36 6.69 11.44 -19.43
C ALA A 36 6.57 11.95 -20.88
N ASN A 37 5.99 11.15 -21.77
CA ASN A 37 5.80 11.53 -23.17
C ASN A 37 4.57 12.42 -23.39
N HIS A 38 3.63 12.47 -22.44
CA HIS A 38 2.37 13.23 -22.55
C HIS A 38 2.33 14.48 -21.66
N LEU A 39 3.40 14.74 -20.90
CA LEU A 39 3.61 15.97 -20.15
C LEU A 39 4.58 16.88 -20.89
N GLU A 40 4.31 18.18 -20.86
CA GLU A 40 5.33 19.14 -21.28
C GLU A 40 6.51 19.15 -20.29
N PRO A 41 7.73 19.54 -20.71
CA PRO A 41 8.89 19.54 -19.82
C PRO A 41 8.68 20.37 -18.54
N GLN A 42 7.93 21.46 -18.63
CA GLN A 42 7.58 22.28 -17.47
C GLN A 42 6.58 21.58 -16.54
N GLU A 43 5.49 21.04 -17.09
CA GLU A 43 4.51 20.29 -16.32
C GLU A 43 5.13 19.09 -15.60
N CYS A 44 6.07 18.40 -16.25
CA CYS A 44 6.75 17.28 -15.63
C CYS A 44 7.63 17.69 -14.44
N ARG A 45 8.40 18.78 -14.55
CA ARG A 45 9.17 19.29 -13.41
C ARG A 45 8.25 19.70 -12.27
N ARG A 46 7.12 20.34 -12.58
CA ARG A 46 6.12 20.72 -11.58
C ARG A 46 5.50 19.49 -10.91
N LEU A 47 5.24 18.43 -11.67
CA LEU A 47 4.79 17.14 -11.15
C LEU A 47 5.82 16.53 -10.21
N VAL A 48 7.08 16.42 -10.64
CA VAL A 48 8.15 15.86 -9.81
C VAL A 48 8.32 16.67 -8.53
N ALA A 49 8.38 18.00 -8.62
CA ALA A 49 8.40 18.88 -7.46
C ALA A 49 7.22 18.63 -6.52
N ALA A 50 6.00 18.51 -7.05
CA ALA A 50 4.80 18.20 -6.28
C ALA A 50 4.84 16.82 -5.61
N LEU A 51 5.52 15.84 -6.22
CA LEU A 51 5.67 14.48 -5.68
C LEU A 51 6.62 14.40 -4.48
N HIS A 52 7.50 15.38 -4.28
CA HIS A 52 8.33 15.46 -3.07
C HIS A 52 7.56 15.94 -1.83
N PHE A 53 6.34 16.47 -2.00
CA PHE A 53 5.49 16.87 -0.89
C PHE A 53 4.54 15.74 -0.47
N HIS A 54 4.35 15.56 0.83
CA HIS A 54 3.43 14.55 1.39
C HIS A 54 2.10 15.15 1.88
N SER A 55 1.86 16.44 1.67
CA SER A 55 0.58 17.08 2.00
C SER A 55 -0.55 16.57 1.11
N TYR A 56 -1.78 16.59 1.61
CA TYR A 56 -2.93 16.34 0.74
C TYR A 56 -3.00 17.46 -0.29
N ASP A 57 -3.22 18.70 0.11
CA ASP A 57 -3.26 19.82 -0.84
C ASP A 57 -1.90 20.10 -1.49
N LEU A 58 -1.94 20.66 -2.71
CA LEU A 58 -0.76 21.12 -3.43
C LEU A 58 -0.18 22.34 -2.67
N PRO A 59 1.05 22.25 -2.15
CA PRO A 59 1.57 23.33 -1.32
C PRO A 59 2.01 24.52 -2.19
N PRO A 60 1.98 25.75 -1.64
CA PRO A 60 2.26 26.97 -2.41
C PRO A 60 3.72 27.10 -2.85
N ASN A 61 4.64 26.37 -2.23
CA ASN A 61 6.08 26.38 -2.54
C ASN A 61 6.48 25.39 -3.65
N VAL A 62 5.52 24.78 -4.35
CA VAL A 62 5.82 23.88 -5.48
C VAL A 62 6.57 24.61 -6.60
N ASP A 63 6.26 25.88 -6.84
CA ASP A 63 6.93 26.67 -7.87
C ASP A 63 8.41 26.95 -7.51
N GLU A 64 8.74 27.07 -6.22
CA GLU A 64 10.13 27.16 -5.76
C GLU A 64 10.86 25.82 -5.94
N ALA A 65 10.22 24.71 -5.59
CA ALA A 65 10.76 23.37 -5.77
C ALA A 65 10.95 23.01 -7.26
N GLU A 66 10.07 23.48 -8.15
CA GLU A 66 10.22 23.32 -9.60
C GLU A 66 11.51 23.99 -10.10
N ASN A 67 11.84 25.17 -9.58
CA ASN A 67 13.03 25.92 -9.98
C ASN A 67 14.34 25.29 -9.49
N LEU A 68 14.28 24.43 -8.48
CA LEU A 68 15.44 23.69 -7.97
C LEU A 68 15.78 22.48 -8.85
N LEU A 69 14.86 22.03 -9.72
CA LEU A 69 15.07 20.92 -10.64
C LEU A 69 15.89 21.36 -11.87
N ASP A 70 16.85 20.52 -12.26
CA ASP A 70 17.66 20.74 -13.45
C ASP A 70 16.79 20.69 -14.73
N LYS A 71 16.86 21.75 -15.54
CA LYS A 71 16.05 21.92 -16.75
C LYS A 71 16.54 21.04 -17.91
N GLU A 72 17.78 20.56 -17.86
CA GLU A 72 18.39 19.74 -18.90
C GLU A 72 18.05 18.26 -18.76
N VAL A 73 17.53 17.85 -17.60
CA VAL A 73 17.22 16.43 -17.33
C VAL A 73 15.88 16.05 -17.96
N PRO A 74 15.82 14.94 -18.73
CA PRO A 74 14.57 14.49 -19.33
C PRO A 74 13.57 14.02 -18.26
N CYS A 75 12.29 14.30 -18.49
CA CYS A 75 11.19 14.00 -17.57
C CYS A 75 11.21 12.57 -17.02
N ILE A 76 11.41 11.58 -17.89
CA ILE A 76 11.46 10.17 -17.49
C ILE A 76 12.56 9.90 -16.45
N ARG A 77 13.72 10.55 -16.55
CA ARG A 77 14.80 10.37 -15.56
C ARG A 77 14.42 10.97 -14.21
N LEU A 78 13.72 12.10 -14.19
CA LEU A 78 13.24 12.71 -12.96
C LEU A 78 12.22 11.82 -12.24
N LEU A 79 11.24 11.28 -12.99
CA LEU A 79 10.23 10.36 -12.43
C LEU A 79 10.85 9.06 -11.90
N LEU A 80 11.80 8.49 -12.65
CA LEU A 80 12.50 7.27 -12.23
C LEU A 80 13.43 7.53 -11.04
N HIS A 81 14.04 8.72 -10.94
CA HIS A 81 14.81 9.10 -9.77
C HIS A 81 13.92 9.10 -8.53
N TRP A 82 12.81 9.86 -8.58
CA TRP A 82 11.84 9.92 -7.48
C TRP A 82 11.34 8.52 -7.05
N ASN A 83 11.02 7.65 -8.01
CA ASN A 83 10.55 6.28 -7.72
C ASN A 83 11.60 5.37 -7.08
N ASN A 84 12.89 5.60 -7.33
CA ASN A 84 13.98 4.75 -6.84
C ASN A 84 14.67 5.29 -5.57
N SER A 85 14.56 6.59 -5.32
CA SER A 85 15.22 7.27 -4.20
C SER A 85 14.57 6.94 -2.85
N PRO A 86 15.35 6.45 -1.86
CA PRO A 86 14.82 6.13 -0.54
C PRO A 86 14.38 7.40 0.20
N GLY A 87 13.15 7.38 0.71
CA GLY A 87 12.56 8.54 1.40
C GLY A 87 11.99 9.61 0.47
N GLU A 88 11.86 9.32 -0.82
CA GLU A 88 11.08 10.10 -1.79
C GLU A 88 9.86 9.30 -2.23
N GLY A 89 9.84 8.77 -3.46
CA GLY A 89 8.75 7.98 -4.03
C GLY A 89 8.92 6.48 -3.90
N ARG A 90 10.02 5.98 -3.31
CA ARG A 90 10.29 4.55 -3.25
C ARG A 90 9.25 3.80 -2.42
N GLY A 91 8.44 2.99 -3.13
CA GLY A 91 7.36 2.21 -2.53
C GLY A 91 6.03 2.98 -2.41
N GLU A 92 5.94 4.18 -3.01
CA GLU A 92 4.68 4.89 -3.15
C GLU A 92 3.78 4.20 -4.19
N THR A 93 2.48 4.42 -4.03
CA THR A 93 1.46 3.79 -4.89
C THR A 93 1.14 4.66 -6.09
N HIS A 94 0.53 4.07 -7.14
CA HIS A 94 0.07 4.80 -8.32
C HIS A 94 -0.91 5.93 -7.97
N GLU A 95 -1.63 5.83 -6.85
CA GLU A 95 -2.57 6.85 -6.40
C GLU A 95 -1.86 8.16 -6.01
N VAL A 96 -0.63 8.11 -5.49
CA VAL A 96 0.13 9.35 -5.17
C VAL A 96 0.44 10.11 -6.46
N LEU A 97 0.86 9.39 -7.50
CA LEU A 97 1.14 9.95 -8.81
C LEU A 97 -0.13 10.49 -9.47
N GLY A 98 -1.20 9.69 -9.48
CA GLY A 98 -2.51 10.09 -10.01
C GLY A 98 -3.09 11.30 -9.28
N HIS A 99 -2.97 11.35 -7.97
CA HIS A 99 -3.44 12.47 -7.16
C HIS A 99 -2.70 13.78 -7.51
N ARG A 100 -1.37 13.75 -7.65
CA ARG A 100 -0.60 14.93 -8.08
C ARG A 100 -0.91 15.36 -9.51
N LEU A 101 -1.12 14.42 -10.42
CA LEU A 101 -1.58 14.71 -11.78
C LEU A 101 -2.91 15.49 -11.78
N ARG A 102 -3.90 15.05 -10.98
CA ARG A 102 -5.18 15.77 -10.83
C ARG A 102 -5.00 17.19 -10.30
N GLN A 103 -4.14 17.37 -9.29
CA GLN A 103 -3.88 18.70 -8.73
C GLN A 103 -3.21 19.65 -9.71
N LEU A 104 -2.48 19.13 -10.70
CA LEU A 104 -1.88 19.91 -11.77
C LEU A 104 -2.81 20.07 -12.98
N GLY A 105 -4.07 19.62 -12.89
CA GLY A 105 -5.05 19.72 -13.97
C GLY A 105 -4.92 18.65 -15.06
N ARG A 106 -4.09 17.62 -14.85
CA ARG A 106 -3.90 16.48 -15.76
C ARG A 106 -4.74 15.28 -15.34
N GLU A 107 -6.05 15.51 -15.26
CA GLU A 107 -7.04 14.46 -14.93
C GLU A 107 -7.04 13.33 -15.98
N ASP A 108 -6.75 13.67 -17.24
CA ASP A 108 -6.60 12.74 -18.36
C ASP A 108 -5.56 11.65 -18.07
N LEU A 109 -4.38 12.05 -17.62
CA LEU A 109 -3.28 11.13 -17.30
C LEU A 109 -3.54 10.38 -16.01
N ALA A 110 -4.15 11.02 -15.02
CA ALA A 110 -4.51 10.37 -13.76
C ALA A 110 -5.53 9.24 -13.97
N ASP A 111 -6.56 9.50 -14.78
CA ASP A 111 -7.59 8.51 -15.10
C ASP A 111 -7.05 7.38 -15.99
N TRP A 112 -6.19 7.73 -16.96
CA TRP A 112 -5.50 6.72 -17.77
C TRP A 112 -4.61 5.82 -16.92
N LEU A 113 -3.83 6.39 -15.99
CA LEU A 113 -2.94 5.64 -15.10
C LEU A 113 -3.75 4.69 -14.22
N GLY A 114 -4.82 5.19 -13.57
CA GLY A 114 -5.70 4.37 -12.75
C GLY A 114 -6.28 3.19 -13.53
N ARG A 115 -6.85 3.45 -14.73
CA ARG A 115 -7.42 2.38 -15.57
C ARG A 115 -6.37 1.35 -15.99
N THR A 116 -5.19 1.79 -16.37
CA THR A 116 -4.13 0.91 -16.88
C THR A 116 -3.60 -0.02 -15.79
N VAL A 117 -3.33 0.54 -14.61
CA VAL A 117 -2.91 -0.23 -13.44
C VAL A 117 -3.97 -1.25 -13.04
N PHE A 118 -5.24 -0.84 -12.92
CA PHE A 118 -6.32 -1.76 -12.55
C PHE A 118 -6.59 -2.82 -13.62
N HIS A 119 -6.37 -2.51 -14.89
CA HIS A 119 -6.53 -3.47 -15.98
C HIS A 119 -5.48 -4.58 -15.94
N GLU A 120 -4.21 -4.23 -15.69
CA GLU A 120 -3.15 -5.23 -15.52
C GLU A 120 -3.39 -6.09 -14.28
N LEU A 121 -3.80 -5.48 -13.15
CA LEU A 121 -4.20 -6.22 -11.95
C LEU A 121 -5.38 -7.17 -12.24
N GLY A 122 -6.38 -6.71 -13.01
CA GLY A 122 -7.52 -7.52 -13.42
C GLY A 122 -7.12 -8.74 -14.25
N LYS A 123 -6.21 -8.57 -15.22
CA LYS A 123 -5.68 -9.68 -16.02
C LYS A 123 -4.91 -10.68 -15.18
N ASP A 124 -4.12 -10.22 -14.21
CA ASP A 124 -3.35 -11.11 -13.36
C ASP A 124 -4.24 -11.92 -12.41
N ILE A 125 -5.31 -11.30 -11.90
CA ILE A 125 -6.36 -12.01 -11.17
C ILE A 125 -7.04 -13.03 -12.08
N GLU A 126 -7.45 -12.64 -13.28
CA GLU A 126 -8.09 -13.53 -14.26
C GLU A 126 -7.21 -14.74 -14.56
N ARG A 127 -5.92 -14.54 -14.87
CA ARG A 127 -4.96 -15.64 -15.10
C ARG A 127 -4.80 -16.54 -13.88
N SER A 128 -4.74 -15.96 -12.69
CA SER A 128 -4.57 -16.71 -11.43
C SER A 128 -5.79 -17.57 -11.10
N LEU A 129 -6.98 -17.13 -11.52
CA LEU A 129 -8.24 -17.85 -11.33
C LEU A 129 -8.52 -18.86 -12.46
N ASP A 130 -8.05 -18.62 -13.69
CA ASP A 130 -8.37 -19.48 -14.84
C ASP A 130 -7.92 -20.93 -14.62
N HIS A 131 -6.73 -21.16 -14.07
CA HIS A 131 -6.21 -22.51 -13.83
C HIS A 131 -7.04 -23.33 -12.81
N PRO A 132 -7.29 -22.85 -11.57
CA PRO A 132 -8.08 -23.61 -10.60
C PRO A 132 -9.53 -23.82 -11.08
N PHE A 133 -10.17 -22.79 -11.65
CA PHE A 133 -11.56 -22.92 -12.08
C PHE A 133 -11.72 -23.82 -13.31
N ARG A 134 -10.80 -23.80 -14.27
CA ARG A 134 -10.84 -24.74 -15.40
C ARG A 134 -10.62 -26.18 -14.95
N GLU A 135 -9.78 -26.44 -13.95
CA GLU A 135 -9.65 -27.77 -13.38
C GLU A 135 -10.96 -28.23 -12.72
N PHE A 136 -11.61 -27.38 -11.92
CA PHE A 136 -12.91 -27.70 -11.32
C PHE A 136 -14.01 -27.98 -12.36
N LEU A 137 -14.05 -27.21 -13.45
CA LEU A 137 -15.08 -27.34 -14.49
C LEU A 137 -14.83 -28.52 -15.44
N THR A 138 -13.57 -28.95 -15.62
CA THR A 138 -13.22 -30.08 -16.50
C THR A 138 -13.17 -31.42 -15.77
N LYS A 139 -13.03 -31.41 -14.43
CA LYS A 139 -13.25 -32.61 -13.60
C LYS A 139 -14.73 -32.96 -13.65
N LYS A 140 -15.09 -33.88 -14.55
CA LYS A 140 -16.41 -34.55 -14.50
C LYS A 140 -16.60 -35.05 -13.06
N PRO A 141 -17.74 -34.75 -12.40
CA PRO A 141 -17.99 -35.31 -11.08
C PRO A 141 -17.82 -36.81 -11.18
N HIS A 142 -16.99 -37.39 -10.30
CA HIS A 142 -16.93 -38.83 -10.17
C HIS A 142 -18.37 -39.27 -9.92
N LYS A 143 -18.94 -40.09 -10.80
CA LYS A 143 -20.28 -40.65 -10.62
C LYS A 143 -20.26 -41.47 -9.33
N THR A 144 -20.50 -40.82 -8.21
CA THR A 144 -20.86 -41.52 -6.99
C THR A 144 -22.24 -42.10 -7.23
N TYR A 145 -22.27 -43.41 -7.43
CA TYR A 145 -23.47 -44.22 -7.33
C TYR A 145 -23.97 -44.14 -5.86
N TYR A 146 -24.60 -43.03 -5.49
CA TYR A 146 -25.50 -43.00 -4.36
C TYR A 146 -26.89 -42.75 -4.95
N GLY A 147 -27.67 -43.83 -5.02
CA GLY A 147 -29.10 -43.73 -5.25
C GLY A 147 -29.77 -42.92 -4.14
N PRO A 148 -31.02 -42.49 -4.32
CA PRO A 148 -31.74 -41.75 -3.29
C PRO A 148 -31.85 -42.60 -2.03
N HIS A 149 -31.11 -42.23 -0.99
CA HIS A 149 -31.38 -42.71 0.36
C HIS A 149 -32.64 -41.98 0.84
N TYR A 150 -33.75 -42.71 0.93
CA TYR A 150 -34.91 -42.24 1.67
C TYR A 150 -34.48 -42.06 3.13
N VAL A 151 -34.53 -40.82 3.59
CA VAL A 151 -34.36 -40.49 5.01
C VAL A 151 -35.52 -41.17 5.74
N GLY A 152 -35.22 -42.25 6.46
CA GLY A 152 -36.18 -42.88 7.36
C GLY A 152 -36.66 -41.82 8.36
N GLU A 153 -37.97 -41.78 8.58
CA GLU A 153 -38.65 -40.83 9.44
C GLU A 153 -37.98 -40.77 10.83
N ILE A 154 -37.22 -39.70 11.06
CA ILE A 154 -36.56 -39.45 12.34
C ILE A 154 -37.65 -38.94 13.29
N ALA A 155 -38.07 -39.79 14.22
CA ALA A 155 -38.90 -39.38 15.34
C ALA A 155 -38.26 -38.16 16.02
N PRO A 156 -39.01 -37.09 16.35
CA PRO A 156 -38.43 -35.88 16.91
C PRO A 156 -37.89 -36.16 18.31
N THR A 157 -36.60 -36.48 18.40
CA THR A 157 -35.89 -36.51 19.67
C THR A 157 -35.71 -35.07 20.10
N ASN A 158 -36.45 -34.72 21.15
CA ASN A 158 -36.56 -33.40 21.77
C ASN A 158 -35.26 -33.01 22.50
N ASN A 159 -34.11 -33.04 21.81
CA ASN A 159 -32.83 -32.59 22.34
C ASN A 159 -32.67 -31.10 22.04
N LYS A 160 -33.06 -30.31 23.04
CA LYS A 160 -32.75 -28.88 23.13
C LYS A 160 -31.23 -28.70 23.12
N THR A 161 -30.68 -28.35 21.96
CA THR A 161 -29.46 -27.54 21.66
C THR A 161 -28.69 -28.10 20.46
N GLU A 162 -29.33 -28.19 19.29
CA GLU A 162 -28.59 -28.27 18.03
C GLU A 162 -28.46 -26.85 17.48
N TRP A 163 -27.28 -26.26 17.64
CA TRP A 163 -26.94 -25.00 16.99
C TRP A 163 -27.02 -25.22 15.48
N LEU A 164 -27.77 -24.39 14.77
CA LEU A 164 -27.83 -24.52 13.31
C LEU A 164 -26.44 -24.20 12.75
N PRO A 165 -26.02 -24.84 11.65
CA PRO A 165 -24.75 -24.53 10.99
C PRO A 165 -24.66 -23.05 10.61
N PHE A 166 -25.82 -22.43 10.34
CA PHE A 166 -25.93 -20.99 10.13
C PHE A 166 -25.48 -20.16 11.34
N ASP A 167 -25.88 -20.55 12.55
CA ASP A 167 -25.50 -19.84 13.79
C ASP A 167 -23.99 -19.91 14.01
N THR A 168 -23.38 -21.05 13.66
CA THR A 168 -21.93 -21.23 13.71
C THR A 168 -21.22 -20.31 12.72
N ILE A 169 -21.72 -20.21 11.49
CA ILE A 169 -21.16 -19.32 10.45
C ILE A 169 -21.31 -17.85 10.85
N CYS A 170 -22.48 -17.44 11.34
CA CYS A 170 -22.70 -16.08 11.82
C CYS A 170 -21.81 -15.73 13.01
N TYR A 171 -21.70 -16.62 14.00
CA TYR A 171 -20.85 -16.40 15.17
C TYR A 171 -19.37 -16.29 14.79
N THR A 172 -18.88 -17.19 13.93
CA THR A 172 -17.49 -17.15 13.44
C THR A 172 -17.19 -15.88 12.67
N ALA A 173 -18.09 -15.41 11.81
CA ALA A 173 -17.94 -14.14 11.11
C ALA A 173 -17.86 -12.95 12.08
N VAL A 174 -18.71 -12.92 13.11
CA VAL A 174 -18.70 -11.87 14.14
C VAL A 174 -17.38 -11.88 14.93
N VAL A 175 -16.88 -13.06 15.30
CA VAL A 175 -15.60 -13.19 16.02
C VAL A 175 -14.44 -12.69 15.16
N ILE A 176 -14.40 -13.02 13.87
CA ILE A 176 -13.36 -12.53 12.94
C ILE A 176 -13.41 -11.00 12.83
N LEU A 177 -14.60 -10.42 12.67
CA LEU A 177 -14.77 -8.97 12.61
C LEU A 177 -14.29 -8.28 13.89
N LEU A 178 -14.59 -8.84 15.07
CA LEU A 178 -14.12 -8.31 16.35
C LEU A 178 -12.59 -8.34 16.46
N ILE A 179 -11.95 -9.43 16.01
CA ILE A 179 -10.48 -9.55 16.01
C ILE A 179 -9.86 -8.48 15.09
N ILE A 180 -10.43 -8.25 13.91
CA ILE A 180 -9.96 -7.21 12.97
C ILE A 180 -10.09 -5.82 13.61
N ILE A 181 -11.24 -5.50 14.21
CA ILE A 181 -11.47 -4.20 14.86
C ILE A 181 -10.46 -3.98 15.99
N LEU A 182 -10.24 -4.98 16.86
CA LEU A 182 -9.25 -4.89 17.94
C LEU A 182 -7.82 -4.72 17.39
N GLY A 183 -7.46 -5.39 16.30
CA GLY A 183 -6.19 -5.22 15.61
C GLY A 183 -6.00 -3.80 15.06
N LEU A 184 -7.04 -3.20 14.47
CA LEU A 184 -6.99 -1.82 13.97
C LEU A 184 -6.86 -0.81 15.11
N LEU A 185 -7.60 -0.98 16.21
CA LEU A 185 -7.54 -0.11 17.38
C LEU A 185 -6.14 -0.13 18.02
N THR A 186 -5.54 -1.32 18.18
CA THR A 186 -4.18 -1.45 18.72
C THR A 186 -3.13 -0.82 17.78
N LYS A 187 -3.31 -0.91 16.45
CA LYS A 187 -2.46 -0.19 15.47
C LYS A 187 -2.56 1.32 15.63
N ILE A 188 -3.76 1.88 15.76
CA ILE A 188 -3.96 3.32 15.94
C ILE A 188 -3.29 3.80 17.24
N ILE A 189 -3.47 3.05 18.33
CA ILE A 189 -2.85 3.37 19.63
C ILE A 189 -1.32 3.31 19.54
N THR A 190 -0.76 2.24 18.95
CA THR A 190 0.70 2.10 18.81
C THR A 190 1.28 3.19 17.90
N MET A 191 0.61 3.54 16.80
CA MET A 191 1.00 4.67 15.95
C MET A 191 0.97 6.01 16.72
N ALA A 192 -0.07 6.27 17.52
CA ALA A 192 -0.16 7.47 18.34
C ALA A 192 0.95 7.54 19.41
N LEU A 193 1.26 6.42 20.05
CA LEU A 193 2.36 6.32 21.02
C LEU A 193 3.74 6.49 20.35
N CYS A 194 3.95 5.87 19.19
CA CYS A 194 5.17 6.01 18.40
C CYS A 194 5.34 7.42 17.85
N LYS A 195 4.27 8.07 17.40
CA LYS A 195 4.26 9.48 16.98
C LYS A 195 4.68 10.38 18.13
N LYS A 196 4.07 10.23 19.32
CA LYS A 196 4.47 10.97 20.54
C LYS A 196 5.94 10.74 20.91
N ARG A 197 6.46 9.51 20.78
CA ARG A 197 7.88 9.20 21.03
C ARG A 197 8.82 9.86 20.01
N LYS A 198 8.48 9.84 18.71
CA LYS A 198 9.27 10.52 17.66
C LYS A 198 9.31 12.04 17.87
N THR A 199 8.19 12.67 18.23
CA THR A 199 8.15 14.10 18.55
C THR A 199 9.00 14.44 19.78
N ARG A 200 9.01 13.58 20.81
CA ARG A 200 9.89 13.76 21.99
C ARG A 200 11.37 13.57 21.67
N ARG A 201 11.75 12.65 20.77
CA ARG A 201 13.14 12.47 20.34
C ARG A 201 13.64 13.63 19.48
N LYS A 202 12.83 14.16 18.55
CA LYS A 202 13.19 15.36 17.77
C LYS A 202 13.50 16.57 18.66
N ARG A 203 12.69 16.81 19.71
CA ARG A 203 12.95 17.88 20.70
C ARG A 203 14.20 17.68 21.54
N LYS A 204 14.72 16.45 21.65
CA LYS A 204 15.93 16.15 22.42
C LYS A 204 17.20 16.31 21.57
N TYR A 205 17.14 15.98 20.27
CA TYR A 205 18.26 16.15 19.34
C TYR A 205 18.44 17.61 18.88
N SER A 206 17.35 18.38 18.70
CA SER A 206 17.47 19.82 18.39
C SER A 206 18.05 20.66 19.53
N ARG A 207 18.25 20.08 20.72
CA ARG A 207 18.93 20.72 21.85
C ARG A 207 20.39 20.26 21.99
N ILE A 208 20.78 19.23 21.24
CA ILE A 208 22.15 18.73 21.19
C ILE A 208 22.86 19.37 19.99
N GLU A 209 22.23 19.45 18.81
CA GLU A 209 22.80 20.08 17.60
C GLU A 209 23.06 21.60 17.72
N GLU A 210 22.59 22.26 18.78
CA GLU A 210 22.97 23.64 19.10
C GLU A 210 24.31 23.73 19.87
N GLY A 211 24.98 22.60 20.12
CA GLY A 211 26.19 22.50 20.95
C GLY A 211 27.47 22.01 20.26
N ASP A 212 27.41 21.50 19.04
CA ASP A 212 28.56 20.84 18.40
C ASP A 212 28.42 20.82 16.87
N GLY A 213 28.76 21.95 16.25
CA GLY A 213 29.11 21.99 14.84
C GLY A 213 30.56 21.56 14.64
N GLU A 214 30.78 20.60 13.73
CA GLU A 214 31.92 20.48 12.79
C GLU A 214 32.22 19.01 12.48
N TYR A 215 31.75 18.50 11.34
CA TYR A 215 32.46 17.48 10.55
C TYR A 215 31.87 17.41 9.13
N THR A 216 32.66 17.84 8.14
CA THR A 216 32.41 17.64 6.70
C THR A 216 32.94 16.28 6.27
N ASP A 217 32.16 15.53 5.49
CA ASP A 217 32.70 14.44 4.66
C ASP A 217 32.20 14.57 3.22
N THR A 218 33.18 14.58 2.31
CA THR A 218 33.07 14.76 0.87
C THR A 218 33.13 13.40 0.18
N THR A 219 32.00 12.84 -0.26
CA THR A 219 31.95 11.85 -1.36
C THR A 219 30.51 11.68 -1.86
N SER A 220 30.10 12.30 -2.99
CA SER A 220 29.03 11.82 -3.91
C SER A 220 28.59 12.88 -4.96
N GLU A 221 29.51 13.35 -5.79
CA GLU A 221 29.29 14.40 -6.80
C GLU A 221 28.33 14.03 -7.96
N SER A 222 27.54 12.94 -7.84
CA SER A 222 26.53 12.55 -8.83
C SER A 222 25.13 12.29 -8.27
N GLU A 223 24.97 12.19 -6.94
CA GLU A 223 23.66 12.07 -6.28
C GLU A 223 23.10 13.43 -5.84
N ASP A 224 23.98 14.38 -5.52
CA ASP A 224 23.61 15.72 -5.03
C ASP A 224 22.93 16.63 -6.07
N ARG A 225 22.92 16.26 -7.35
CA ARG A 225 22.22 17.03 -8.39
C ARG A 225 20.70 16.93 -8.23
N PHE A 226 20.21 15.83 -7.64
CA PHE A 226 18.78 15.52 -7.59
C PHE A 226 18.17 15.62 -6.19
N ASP A 227 18.97 15.64 -5.12
CA ASP A 227 18.44 15.69 -3.75
C ASP A 227 18.04 17.12 -3.36
N ILE A 228 16.73 17.39 -3.42
CA ILE A 228 16.15 18.69 -3.07
C ILE A 228 15.89 18.80 -1.55
N ARG A 229 16.09 17.74 -0.76
CA ARG A 229 15.73 17.72 0.68
C ARG A 229 16.53 18.69 1.54
N HIS A 230 17.70 19.11 1.09
CA HIS A 230 18.50 20.11 1.79
C HIS A 230 18.06 21.56 1.49
N LYS A 231 17.14 21.76 0.54
CA LYS A 231 16.75 23.08 0.02
C LYS A 231 15.26 23.39 0.20
N ILE A 232 14.46 22.46 0.73
CA ILE A 232 13.04 22.60 1.11
C ILE A 232 12.92 22.47 2.64
#